data_AF-A0A2S6U2T8-F1
#
_entry.id   AF-A0A2S6U2T8-F1
#
_cell.length_a   1.000
_cell.length_b   1.000
_cell.length_c   1.000
_cell.angle_alpha   90.00
_cell.angle_beta   90.00
_cell.angle_gamma   90.00
#
_symmetry.space_group_name_H-M   'P 1'
#
loop_
_entity.id
_entity.type
_entity.pdbx_description
1 polymer ?
#
loop_
_entity_poly.entity_id
_entity_poly.type
_entity_poly.pdbx_seq_one_letter_code
_entity_poly.pdbx_strand_id
1 'polypeptide(L)' 'VVAAARRAKCGRKAEVVLDGGSLFIEWQADDHVLMSGPVAVAFSGTIDDIAGVA' A
#
# COMPACT_ATOMS: atom_id res chain seq x y z
N VAL A 1 -3.52 -10.71 -7.74
CA VAL A 1 -4.14 -11.77 -6.91
C VAL A 1 -5.46 -12.27 -7.46
N VAL A 2 -6.53 -11.46 -7.58
CA VAL A 2 -7.86 -11.91 -8.07
C VAL A 2 -7.79 -12.72 -9.38
N ALA A 3 -7.16 -12.16 -10.41
CA ALA A 3 -7.01 -12.80 -11.72
C ALA A 3 -6.23 -14.13 -11.67
N ALA A 4 -5.27 -14.26 -10.75
CA ALA A 4 -4.48 -15.48 -10.54
C ALA A 4 -5.26 -16.51 -9.72
N ALA A 5 -5.99 -16.08 -8.70
CA ALA A 5 -6.88 -16.92 -7.90
C ALA A 5 -7.99 -17.54 -8.75
N ARG A 6 -8.65 -16.74 -9.61
CA ARG A 6 -9.65 -17.24 -10.58
C ARG A 6 -9.09 -18.27 -11.57
N ARG A 7 -7.77 -18.27 -11.80
CA ARG A 7 -7.07 -19.20 -12.68
C ARG A 7 -6.32 -20.31 -11.92
N ALA A 8 -6.61 -20.47 -10.62
CA ALA A 8 -5.97 -21.43 -9.73
C ALA A 8 -4.43 -21.36 -9.72
N LYS A 9 -3.86 -20.15 -9.89
CA LYS A 9 -2.41 -19.90 -9.86
C LYS A 9 -1.91 -19.44 -8.49
N CYS A 10 -2.81 -19.05 -7.60
CA CYS A 10 -2.53 -18.72 -6.20
C CYS A 10 -3.82 -18.84 -5.37
N GLY A 11 -3.72 -18.72 -4.04
CA GLY A 11 -4.88 -18.56 -3.17
C GLY A 11 -5.52 -17.17 -3.28
N ARG A 12 -6.54 -16.90 -2.45
CA ARG A 12 -7.20 -15.58 -2.36
C ARG A 12 -6.38 -14.53 -1.58
N LYS A 13 -5.26 -14.93 -0.96
CA LYS A 13 -4.33 -14.05 -0.25
C LYS A 13 -2.92 -14.29 -0.77
N ALA A 14 -2.20 -13.22 -1.11
CA ALA A 14 -0.80 -13.33 -1.53
C ALA A 14 -0.03 -12.03 -1.27
N GLU A 15 1.28 -12.18 -1.07
CA GLU A 15 2.24 -11.08 -1.19
C GLU A 15 2.59 -10.87 -2.66
N VAL A 16 2.63 -9.61 -3.07
CA VAL A 16 3.00 -9.15 -4.41
C VAL A 16 4.29 -8.36 -4.26
N VAL A 17 5.39 -8.93 -4.72
CA VAL A 17 6.71 -8.29 -4.71
C VAL A 17 6.82 -7.42 -5.95
N LEU A 18 7.03 -6.12 -5.75
CA LEU A 18 7.25 -5.11 -6.77
C LEU A 18 8.60 -4.43 -6.54
N ASP A 19 9.08 -3.66 -7.51
CA ASP A 19 10.34 -2.92 -7.39
C ASP A 19 10.33 -1.94 -6.19
N GLY A 20 9.16 -1.39 -5.87
CA GLY A 20 8.95 -0.48 -4.74
C GLY A 20 8.70 -1.16 -3.39
N GLY A 21 8.76 -2.50 -3.33
CA GLY A 21 8.52 -3.30 -2.13
C GLY A 21 7.28 -4.18 -2.21
N SER A 22 6.91 -4.74 -1.06
CA SER A 22 5.85 -5.74 -0.95
C SER A 22 4.48 -5.12 -0.68
N LEU A 23 3.48 -5.61 -1.41
CA LEU A 23 2.06 -5.37 -1.11
C LEU A 23 1.37 -6.70 -0.75
N PHE A 24 0.55 -6.67 0.28
CA PHE A 24 -0.28 -7.80 0.69
C PHE A 24 -1.69 -7.59 0.16
N ILE A 25 -2.17 -8.52 -0.65
CA ILE A 25 -3.52 -8.46 -1.23
C ILE A 25 -4.34 -9.65 -0.74
N GLU A 26 -5.56 -9.37 -0.29
CA GLU A 26 -6.57 -10.34 0.10
C GLU A 26 -7.87 -10.09 -0.66
N TRP A 27 -8.35 -11.09 -1.39
CA TRP A 27 -9.67 -11.09 -2.03
C TRP A 27 -10.65 -11.81 -1.09
N GLN A 28 -11.41 -11.04 -0.31
CA GLN A 28 -12.30 -11.54 0.72
C GLN A 28 -13.50 -12.29 0.14
N ALA A 29 -14.20 -13.07 0.96
CA ALA A 29 -15.29 -13.94 0.52
C ALA A 29 -16.49 -13.19 -0.09
N ASP A 30 -16.68 -11.93 0.27
CA ASP A 30 -17.70 -11.00 -0.26
C ASP A 30 -17.25 -10.29 -1.54
N ASP A 31 -16.18 -10.77 -2.17
CA ASP A 31 -15.53 -10.26 -3.37
C ASP A 31 -14.88 -8.87 -3.26
N HIS A 32 -14.75 -8.31 -2.05
CA HIS A 32 -13.94 -7.13 -1.82
C HIS A 32 -12.44 -7.43 -1.83
N VAL A 33 -11.65 -6.47 -2.30
CA VAL A 33 -10.19 -6.55 -2.33
C VAL A 33 -9.63 -5.64 -1.26
N LEU A 34 -8.99 -6.23 -0.25
CA LEU A 34 -8.14 -5.51 0.68
C LEU A 34 -6.71 -5.50 0.16
N MET A 35 -6.07 -4.34 0.25
CA MET A 35 -4.66 -4.16 -0.05
C MET A 35 -4.01 -3.45 1.13
N SER A 36 -2.91 -4.01 1.61
CA SER A 36 -2.11 -3.44 2.68
C SER A 36 -0.64 -3.42 2.27
N GLY A 37 0.07 -2.39 2.70
CA GLY A 37 1.48 -2.23 2.40
C GLY A 37 2.15 -1.38 3.48
N PRO A 38 3.50 -1.39 3.50
CA PRO A 38 4.25 -0.53 4.41
C PRO A 38 4.02 0.94 4.05
N VAL A 39 4.12 1.80 5.06
CA VAL A 39 4.11 3.26 4.92
C VAL A 39 5.32 3.83 5.65
N ALA A 40 5.88 4.91 5.11
CA ALA A 40 6.99 5.63 5.72
C ALA A 40 6.75 7.14 5.66
N VAL A 41 7.10 7.84 6.73
CA VAL A 41 7.14 9.31 6.74
C VAL A 41 8.52 9.73 6.22
N ALA A 42 8.55 10.42 5.08
CA ALA A 42 9.82 10.85 4.48
C ALA A 42 10.51 11.94 5.31
N PHE A 43 9.74 12.88 5.87
CA PHE A 43 10.23 13.91 6.79
C PHE A 43 9.09 14.45 7.68
N SER A 44 9.46 15.08 8.79
CA SER A 44 8.58 15.90 9.62
C SER A 44 9.35 17.15 10.06
N GLY A 45 8.71 18.32 10.02
CA GLY A 45 9.33 19.58 10.39
C GLY A 45 8.32 20.73 10.46
N THR A 46 8.76 21.84 11.06
CA THR A 46 8.01 23.09 11.17
C THR A 46 8.72 24.17 10.35
N ILE A 47 7.95 25.02 9.68
CA ILE A 47 8.46 26.19 8.97
C ILE A 47 7.98 27.43 9.73
N ASP A 48 8.91 28.22 10.25
CA ASP A 48 8.60 29.51 10.86
C ASP A 48 8.44 30.57 9.76
N ASP A 49 7.40 31.39 9.86
CA ASP A 49 7.22 32.54 8.97
C ASP A 49 8.21 33.64 9.34
N ILE A 50 9.04 34.08 8.38
CA ILE A 50 10.03 35.16 8.57
C ILE A 50 9.45 36.54 8.19
N ALA A 51 8.15 36.69 8.01
CA ALA A 51 7.55 38.00 7.71
C ALA A 51 7.36 38.88 8.97
N GLY A 52 8.42 39.03 9.76
CA GLY A 52 8.66 40.25 10.54
C GLY A 52 9.58 41.16 9.74
N VAL A 53 9.05 41.83 8.71
CA VAL A 53 9.72 42.99 8.11
C VAL A 53 9.25 44.21 8.89
N ALA A 54 10.19 44.83 9.62
CA ALA A 54 10.00 46.14 10.22
C ALA A 54 9.78 47.22 9.15
#